data_AF-A0A7C6HJ66-F1
#
_entry.id   AF-A0A7C6HJ66-F1
#
_cell.length_a   1.000
_cell.length_b   1.000
_cell.length_c   1.000
_cell.angle_alpha   90.00
_cell.angle_beta   90.00
_cell.angle_gamma   90.00
#
_symmetry.space_group_name_H-M   'P 1'
#
loop_
_entity.id
_entity.type
_entity.pdbx_description
1 polymer ?
#
loop_
_entity_poly.entity_id
_entity_poly.type
_entity_poly.pdbx_seq_one_letter_code
_entity_poly.pdbx_strand_id
1 'polypeptide(L)'
;MNEGLMIGRSLELFLIMMAAGGVIALLFDFFRAVRKATKTAYKEVTYAVHIEDVLFALLAFAIFIFVVVVFNDGEIRGFMILGLVCGILIYWALISQIINKILFWIIYLLFKILSAPVRLVAKIKKMFEKRKNSKEK
;
A
#
# COMPACT_ATOMS: atom_id res chain seq x y z
N MET A 1 -13.84 29.04 32.60
CA MET A 1 -13.71 27.66 32.05
C MET A 1 -13.27 27.82 30.60
N ASN A 2 -12.22 27.12 30.14
CA ASN A 2 -12.08 26.58 28.76
C ASN A 2 -10.79 26.84 27.96
N GLU A 3 -9.75 27.55 28.41
CA GLU A 3 -8.51 27.55 27.61
C GLU A 3 -7.84 26.17 27.59
N GLY A 4 -7.74 25.51 28.76
CA GLY A 4 -7.19 24.16 28.85
C GLY A 4 -8.01 23.10 28.10
N LEU A 5 -9.34 23.24 28.06
CA LEU A 5 -10.22 22.33 27.32
C LEU A 5 -10.00 22.46 25.80
N MET A 6 -9.82 23.70 25.32
CA MET A 6 -9.59 23.99 23.90
C MET A 6 -8.20 23.50 23.42
N ILE A 7 -7.18 23.64 24.26
CA ILE A 7 -5.84 23.11 23.98
C ILE A 7 -5.88 21.57 23.94
N GLY A 8 -6.56 20.94 24.90
CA GLY A 8 -6.71 19.48 24.96
C GLY A 8 -7.34 18.90 23.69
N ARG A 9 -8.43 19.49 23.19
CA ARG A 9 -9.08 19.06 21.95
C ARG A 9 -8.17 19.21 20.73
N SER A 10 -7.41 20.30 20.65
CA SER A 10 -6.50 20.54 19.53
C SER A 10 -5.35 19.51 19.49
N LEU A 11 -4.82 19.14 20.66
CA LEU A 11 -3.81 18.08 20.79
C LEU A 11 -4.37 16.70 20.47
N GLU A 12 -5.58 16.39 20.92
CA GLU A 12 -6.27 15.13 20.60
C GLU A 12 -6.39 14.96 19.08
N LEU A 13 -6.91 15.97 18.39
CA LEU A 13 -7.03 15.97 16.93
C LEU A 13 -5.68 15.85 16.23
N PHE A 14 -4.66 16.55 16.71
CA PHE A 14 -3.30 16.42 16.19
C PHE A 14 -2.79 14.97 16.25
N LEU A 15 -2.97 14.30 17.40
CA LEU A 15 -2.52 12.92 17.60
C LEU A 15 -3.33 11.91 16.76
N ILE A 16 -4.64 12.11 16.63
CA ILE A 16 -5.49 11.30 15.74
C ILE A 16 -5.02 11.41 14.29
N MET A 17 -4.74 12.63 13.84
CA MET A 17 -4.23 12.88 12.49
C MET A 17 -2.84 12.31 12.29
N MET A 18 -2.00 12.35 13.32
CA MET A 18 -0.69 11.68 13.32
C MET A 18 -0.83 10.16 13.19
N ALA A 19 -1.76 9.54 13.90
CA ALA A 19 -2.06 8.11 13.72
C ALA A 19 -2.56 7.80 12.30
N ALA A 20 -3.46 8.63 11.75
CA ALA A 20 -3.94 8.51 10.38
C ALA A 20 -2.80 8.61 9.36
N GLY A 21 -1.85 9.52 9.56
CA GLY A 21 -0.65 9.64 8.74
C GLY A 21 0.20 8.37 8.75
N GLY A 22 0.36 7.76 9.93
CA GLY A 22 1.03 6.46 10.07
C GLY A 22 0.30 5.34 9.30
N VAL A 23 -1.03 5.28 9.36
CA VAL A 23 -1.85 4.32 8.60
C VAL A 23 -1.69 4.52 7.09
N ILE A 24 -1.71 5.76 6.61
CA ILE A 24 -1.48 6.07 5.19
C ILE A 24 -0.07 5.65 4.77
N ALA A 25 0.94 5.87 5.60
CA ALA A 25 2.32 5.46 5.30
C ALA A 25 2.49 3.93 5.30
N LEU A 26 1.78 3.20 6.16
CA LEU A 26 1.69 1.74 6.12
C LEU A 26 1.02 1.24 4.82
N LEU A 27 -0.08 1.87 4.42
CA LEU A 27 -0.75 1.57 3.17
C LEU A 27 0.19 1.81 1.97
N PHE A 28 0.96 2.89 2.00
CA PHE A 28 1.96 3.18 0.97
C PHE A 28 3.04 2.10 0.88
N ASP A 29 3.55 1.60 2.02
CA ASP A 29 4.49 0.49 2.06
C ASP A 29 3.89 -0.81 1.49
N PHE A 30 2.60 -1.08 1.73
CA PHE A 30 1.90 -2.20 1.12
C PHE A 30 1.91 -2.13 -0.40
N PHE A 31 1.46 -1.02 -0.98
CA PHE A 31 1.48 -0.84 -2.44
C PHE A 31 2.90 -0.91 -3.00
N ARG A 32 3.89 -0.32 -2.30
CA ARG A 32 5.31 -0.40 -2.69
C ARG A 32 5.82 -1.84 -2.69
N ALA A 33 5.44 -2.65 -1.70
CA ALA A 33 5.83 -4.04 -1.61
C ALA A 33 5.17 -4.89 -2.71
N VAL A 34 3.89 -4.63 -3.02
CA VAL A 34 3.19 -5.24 -4.16
C VAL A 34 3.95 -4.95 -5.45
N ARG A 35 4.28 -3.69 -5.73
CA ARG A 35 5.05 -3.27 -6.90
C ARG A 35 6.39 -3.98 -7.01
N LYS A 36 7.14 -4.07 -5.90
CA LYS A 36 8.44 -4.74 -5.90
C LYS A 36 8.30 -6.22 -6.21
N ALA A 37 7.28 -6.87 -5.65
CA ALA A 37 7.04 -8.28 -5.86
C ALA A 37 6.50 -8.57 -7.29
N THR A 38 5.63 -7.72 -7.84
CA THR A 38 5.12 -7.85 -9.21
C THR A 38 6.24 -7.69 -10.23
N LYS A 39 7.10 -6.67 -10.10
CA LYS A 39 8.29 -6.50 -10.97
C LYS A 39 9.26 -7.68 -10.90
N THR A 40 9.37 -8.31 -9.73
CA THR A 40 10.22 -9.49 -9.53
C THR A 40 9.60 -10.75 -10.16
N ALA A 41 8.27 -10.92 -10.07
CA ALA A 41 7.57 -12.09 -10.58
C ALA A 41 7.25 -12.02 -12.08
N TYR A 42 6.95 -10.82 -12.61
CA TYR A 42 6.50 -10.57 -13.97
C TYR A 42 7.26 -9.36 -14.54
N LYS A 43 8.18 -9.62 -15.48
CA LYS A 43 9.16 -8.63 -15.99
C LYS A 43 8.54 -7.53 -16.86
N GLU A 44 7.28 -7.67 -17.29
CA GLU A 44 6.67 -6.90 -18.40
C GLU A 44 5.52 -5.95 -17.98
N VAL A 45 5.18 -5.83 -16.70
CA VAL A 45 3.94 -5.11 -16.28
C VAL A 45 4.20 -3.63 -15.98
N THR A 46 4.30 -2.81 -17.03
CA THR A 46 4.55 -1.36 -16.89
C THR A 46 3.29 -0.56 -16.50
N TYR A 47 2.12 -0.93 -17.02
CA TYR A 47 0.87 -0.17 -16.80
C TYR A 47 0.25 -0.35 -15.40
N ALA A 48 0.53 -1.45 -14.70
CA ALA A 48 -0.05 -1.70 -13.37
C ALA A 48 0.43 -0.69 -12.32
N VAL A 49 1.62 -0.12 -12.49
CA VAL A 49 2.22 0.85 -11.56
C VAL A 49 1.34 2.10 -11.41
N HIS A 50 0.84 2.62 -12.53
CA HIS A 50 0.00 3.82 -12.52
C HIS A 50 -1.37 3.57 -11.87
N ILE A 51 -1.93 2.39 -12.06
CA ILE A 51 -3.20 1.99 -11.44
C ILE A 51 -3.02 1.89 -9.92
N GLU A 52 -1.92 1.29 -9.46
CA GLU A 52 -1.59 1.21 -8.04
C GLU A 52 -1.45 2.61 -7.40
N ASP A 53 -0.79 3.56 -8.07
CA ASP A 53 -0.60 4.91 -7.56
C ASP A 53 -1.93 5.68 -7.44
N VAL A 54 -2.80 5.58 -8.44
CA VAL A 54 -4.14 6.18 -8.41
C VAL A 54 -4.99 5.56 -7.30
N LEU A 55 -4.97 4.23 -7.17
CA LEU A 55 -5.71 3.52 -6.13
C LEU A 55 -5.21 3.92 -4.74
N PHE A 56 -3.89 4.00 -4.54
CA PHE A 56 -3.31 4.49 -3.30
C PHE A 56 -3.75 5.92 -2.99
N ALA A 57 -3.69 6.84 -3.96
CA ALA A 57 -4.07 8.23 -3.75
C ALA A 57 -5.54 8.36 -3.33
N LEU A 58 -6.44 7.60 -3.98
CA LEU A 58 -7.86 7.56 -3.63
C LEU A 58 -8.08 7.02 -2.21
N LEU A 59 -7.39 5.94 -1.83
CA LEU A 59 -7.52 5.37 -0.48
C LEU A 59 -6.94 6.30 0.59
N ALA A 60 -5.78 6.90 0.35
CA ALA A 60 -5.16 7.84 1.27
C ALA A 60 -6.06 9.07 1.48
N PHE A 61 -6.63 9.60 0.39
CA PHE A 61 -7.58 10.70 0.46
C PHE A 61 -8.87 10.30 1.20
N ALA A 62 -9.40 9.10 0.93
CA ALA A 62 -10.57 8.59 1.62
C ALA A 62 -10.33 8.44 3.13
N ILE A 63 -9.17 7.91 3.54
CA ILE A 63 -8.77 7.82 4.96
C ILE A 63 -8.69 9.21 5.58
N PHE A 64 -8.04 10.16 4.91
CA PHE A 64 -7.91 11.53 5.40
C PHE A 64 -9.28 12.18 5.61
N ILE A 65 -10.16 12.15 4.60
CA ILE A 65 -11.51 12.71 4.67
C ILE A 65 -12.34 12.02 5.73
N PHE A 66 -12.29 10.69 5.80
CA PHE A 66 -13.00 9.92 6.83
C PHE A 66 -12.63 10.38 8.24
N VAL A 67 -11.34 10.52 8.52
CA VAL A 67 -10.87 10.96 9.84
C VAL A 67 -11.30 12.40 10.13
N VAL A 68 -11.19 13.31 9.15
CA VAL A 68 -11.61 14.71 9.32
C VAL A 68 -13.11 14.83 9.57
N VAL A 69 -13.94 14.07 8.85
CA VAL A 69 -15.40 14.09 9.01
C VAL A 69 -15.81 13.50 10.36
N VAL A 70 -15.23 12.37 10.75
CA VAL A 70 -15.63 11.65 11.98
C VAL A 70 -15.15 12.35 13.24
N PHE A 71 -13.93 12.93 13.23
CA PHE A 71 -13.32 13.46 14.44
C PHE A 71 -13.34 14.98 14.54
N ASN A 72 -13.53 15.71 13.43
CA ASN A 72 -13.54 17.18 13.43
C ASN A 72 -14.69 17.79 12.60
N ASP A 73 -15.81 17.06 12.47
CA ASP A 73 -17.03 17.51 11.78
C ASP A 73 -16.79 18.05 10.35
N GLY A 74 -15.74 17.57 9.69
CA GLY A 74 -15.37 18.00 8.34
C GLY A 74 -14.52 19.27 8.26
N GLU A 75 -14.25 19.96 9.36
CA GLU A 75 -13.44 21.17 9.36
C GLU A 75 -11.96 20.83 9.21
N ILE A 76 -11.25 21.45 8.27
CA ILE A 76 -9.80 21.23 8.09
C ILE A 76 -9.02 22.37 8.73
N ARG A 77 -8.07 22.02 9.62
CA ARG A 77 -7.22 22.97 10.34
C ARG A 77 -5.75 22.66 10.11
N GLY A 78 -4.90 23.69 10.14
CA GLY A 78 -3.47 23.57 9.82
C GLY A 78 -2.72 22.55 10.68
N PHE A 79 -2.98 22.52 11.99
CA PHE A 79 -2.34 21.56 12.90
C PHE A 79 -2.70 20.10 12.59
N MET A 80 -3.88 19.83 12.00
CA MET A 80 -4.26 18.48 11.60
C MET A 80 -3.40 17.97 10.43
N ILE A 81 -3.11 18.85 9.47
CA ILE A 81 -2.20 18.56 8.38
C ILE A 81 -0.78 18.34 8.91
N LEU A 82 -0.32 19.17 9.85
CA LEU A 82 0.97 18.96 10.52
C LEU A 82 1.02 17.60 11.23
N GLY A 83 -0.03 17.24 11.96
CA GLY A 83 -0.15 15.93 12.61
C GLY A 83 0.00 14.80 11.59
N LEU A 84 -0.76 14.85 10.49
CA LEU A 84 -0.69 13.88 9.40
C LEU A 84 0.74 13.72 8.85
N VAL A 85 1.41 14.84 8.53
CA VAL A 85 2.78 14.85 8.01
C VAL A 85 3.75 14.28 9.03
N CYS A 86 3.66 14.69 10.29
CA CYS A 86 4.47 14.13 11.38
C CYS A 86 4.29 12.62 11.50
N GLY A 87 3.06 12.13 11.41
CA GLY A 87 2.74 10.70 11.46
C GLY A 87 3.40 9.91 10.34
N ILE A 88 3.32 10.43 9.12
CA ILE A 88 3.99 9.85 7.94
C ILE A 88 5.51 9.80 8.16
N LEU A 89 6.12 10.91 8.60
CA LEU A 89 7.56 11.00 8.80
C LEU A 89 8.06 10.07 9.92
N ILE A 90 7.34 10.00 11.04
CA ILE A 90 7.65 9.11 12.17
C ILE A 90 7.57 7.65 11.71
N TYR A 91 6.48 7.27 11.04
CA TYR A 91 6.34 5.92 10.51
C TYR A 91 7.46 5.59 9.51
N TRP A 92 7.77 6.51 8.60
CA TRP A 92 8.81 6.32 7.60
C TRP A 92 10.19 6.12 8.23
N ALA A 93 10.54 6.95 9.22
CA ALA A 93 11.82 6.88 9.90
C ALA A 93 11.98 5.62 10.78
N LEU A 94 10.94 5.23 11.51
CA LEU A 94 11.04 4.22 12.57
C LEU A 94 10.58 2.82 12.15
N ILE A 95 9.52 2.73 11.34
CA ILE A 95 8.76 1.49 11.13
C ILE A 95 8.93 0.95 9.72
N SER A 96 9.00 1.83 8.72
CA SER A 96 8.92 1.47 7.29
C SER A 96 9.99 0.49 6.84
N GLN A 97 11.21 0.54 7.38
CA GLN A 97 12.29 -0.37 6.99
C GLN A 97 12.00 -1.84 7.33
N ILE A 98 11.36 -2.08 8.47
CA ILE A 98 11.03 -3.43 8.94
C ILE A 98 9.79 -3.93 8.20
N ILE A 99 8.75 -3.09 8.14
CA ILE A 99 7.48 -3.45 7.52
C ILE A 99 7.64 -3.73 6.03
N ASN A 100 8.40 -2.92 5.28
CA ASN A 100 8.63 -3.17 3.85
C ASN A 100 9.27 -4.55 3.59
N LYS A 101 10.19 -5.01 4.47
CA LYS A 101 10.81 -6.34 4.32
C LYS A 101 9.78 -7.44 4.55
N ILE A 102 8.99 -7.33 5.61
CA ILE A 102 7.95 -8.30 5.96
C ILE A 102 6.89 -8.38 4.85
N LEU A 103 6.34 -7.23 4.45
CA LEU A 103 5.32 -7.17 3.39
C LEU A 103 5.84 -7.73 2.07
N PHE A 104 7.07 -7.40 1.68
CA PHE A 104 7.67 -7.95 0.47
C PHE A 104 7.72 -9.47 0.50
N TRP A 105 8.18 -10.07 1.60
CA TRP A 105 8.26 -11.53 1.72
C TRP A 105 6.88 -12.20 1.66
N ILE A 106 5.89 -11.64 2.36
CA ILE A 106 4.51 -12.14 2.35
C ILE A 106 3.95 -12.09 0.93
N ILE A 107 4.05 -10.95 0.26
CA ILE A 107 3.48 -10.75 -1.08
C ILE A 107 4.23 -11.59 -2.12
N TYR A 108 5.55 -11.70 -2.00
CA TYR A 108 6.34 -12.56 -2.89
C TYR A 108 5.92 -14.04 -2.76
N LEU A 109 5.71 -14.52 -1.53
CA LEU A 109 5.25 -15.89 -1.30
C LEU A 109 3.86 -16.13 -1.91
N LEU A 110 2.93 -15.18 -1.73
CA LEU A 110 1.60 -15.21 -2.35
C LEU A 110 1.69 -15.32 -3.88
N PHE A 111 2.50 -14.48 -4.53
CA PHE A 111 2.69 -14.55 -5.98
C PHE A 111 3.37 -15.85 -6.43
N LYS A 112 4.29 -16.40 -5.64
CA LYS A 112 4.95 -17.68 -5.95
C LYS A 112 3.95 -18.84 -5.95
N ILE A 113 3.03 -18.87 -4.98
CA ILE A 113 1.97 -19.88 -4.88
C ILE A 113 1.00 -19.74 -6.06
N LEU A 114 0.54 -18.51 -6.34
CA LEU A 114 -0.42 -18.25 -7.42
C LEU A 114 0.14 -18.52 -8.82
N SER A 115 1.44 -18.32 -9.04
CA SER A 115 2.12 -18.58 -10.31
C SER A 115 2.53 -20.04 -10.54
N ALA A 116 2.44 -20.91 -9.52
CA ALA A 116 2.72 -22.33 -9.65
C ALA A 116 1.79 -23.06 -10.66
N PRO A 117 0.45 -22.94 -10.58
CA PRO A 117 -0.46 -23.59 -11.53
C PRO A 117 -0.29 -23.05 -12.95
N VAL A 118 -0.09 -21.74 -13.11
CA VAL A 118 0.10 -21.10 -14.43
C VAL A 118 1.33 -21.66 -15.15
N ARG A 119 2.44 -21.86 -14.43
CA ARG A 119 3.66 -22.46 -15.00
C ARG A 119 3.48 -23.92 -15.39
N LEU A 120 2.70 -24.68 -14.63
CA LEU A 120 2.40 -26.08 -14.94
C LEU A 120 1.62 -26.17 -16.25
N VAL A 121 0.56 -25.38 -16.40
CA VAL A 121 -0.25 -25.33 -17.63
C VAL A 121 0.59 -24.90 -18.83
N ALA A 122 1.42 -23.86 -18.68
CA ALA A 122 2.30 -23.40 -19.74
C ALA A 122 3.32 -24.47 -20.18
N LYS A 123 3.87 -25.25 -19.22
CA LYS A 123 4.81 -26.34 -19.52
C LYS A 123 4.12 -27.49 -20.25
N ILE A 124 2.90 -27.84 -19.85
CA ILE A 124 2.08 -28.85 -20.54
C ILE A 124 1.81 -28.41 -21.98
N LYS A 125 1.37 -27.17 -22.20
CA LYS A 125 1.11 -26.63 -23.55
C LYS A 125 2.36 -26.73 -24.46
N LYS A 126 3.53 -26.32 -23.96
CA LYS A 126 4.80 -26.44 -24.70
C LYS A 126 5.17 -27.89 -25.03
N MET A 127 4.90 -28.84 -24.14
CA MET A 127 5.13 -30.27 -24.42
C MET A 127 4.21 -30.80 -25.53
N PHE A 128 2.95 -30.37 -25.57
CA PHE A 128 2.02 -30.74 -26.65
C PHE A 128 2.41 -30.12 -27.99
N GLU A 129 2.79 -28.84 -28.04
CA GLU A 129 3.27 -28.19 -29.26
C GLU A 129 4.55 -28.85 -29.80
N LYS A 130 5.50 -29.18 -28.92
CA LYS A 130 6.73 -29.92 -29.31
C LYS A 130 6.42 -31.30 -29.89
N ARG A 131 5.43 -32.02 -29.33
CA ARG A 131 5.01 -33.34 -29.85
C ARG A 131 4.30 -33.25 -31.20
N LYS A 132 3.52 -32.19 -31.45
CA LYS A 132 2.84 -31.98 -32.75
C LYS A 132 3.86 -31.74 -33.88
N ASN A 133 4.82 -30.85 -33.67
CA ASN A 133 5.83 -30.50 -34.68
C ASN A 133 6.80 -31.65 -35.01
N SER A 134 6.89 -32.68 -34.15
CA SER A 134 7.72 -33.87 -34.39
C SER A 134 7.00 -34.98 -35.17
N LYS A 135 5.68 -34.89 -35.37
CA LYS A 135 4.89 -35.84 -36.17
C LYS A 135 4.62 -35.36 -37.61
N GLU A 136 4.86 -34.08 -37.90
CA GLU A 136 4.69 -33.46 -39.23
C GLU A 136 6.00 -33.40 -40.03
N LYS A 137 7.11 -33.93 -39.49
CA LYS A 137 8.38 -34.19 -40.19
C LYS A 137 8.52 -35.68 -40.45
#